data_AF-A0A2N8T388-F1
#
_entry.id   AF-A0A2N8T388-F1
#
_cell.length_a   1.000
_cell.length_b   1.000
_cell.length_c   1.000
_cell.angle_alpha   90.00
_cell.angle_beta   90.00
_cell.angle_gamma   90.00
#
_symmetry.space_group_name_H-M   'P 1'
#
loop_
_entity.id
_entity.type
_entity.pdbx_description
1 polymer ?
#
loop_
_entity_poly.entity_id
_entity_poly.type
_entity_poly.pdbx_seq_one_letter_code
_entity_poly.pdbx_strand_id
1 'polypeptide(L)'
;MRFARCVLLVQALVMVSFSLAYWLRPYEMANLNGMLLMEGASVSHMRVYYGGLQLGLALFLLWATRAPERARPALVMLMITMTALVLGRLVSLWLDGGELVGFDLASLVYRVLAAALAGAAWLAIRERPEPASERIEPPTRQLAGEPPQPFKRGDAPEPPEPADRDVPQPFRRGDPGP
;
A
#
# COMPACT_ATOMS: atom_id res chain seq x y z
N MET A 1 12.84 8.02 -5.02
CA MET A 1 12.98 7.47 -3.64
C MET A 1 13.57 8.47 -2.64
N ARG A 2 14.71 9.14 -2.89
CA ARG A 2 15.29 10.09 -1.91
C ARG A 2 14.35 11.25 -1.55
N PHE A 3 13.67 11.83 -2.55
CA PHE A 3 12.68 12.89 -2.35
C PHE A 3 11.53 12.45 -1.43
N ALA A 4 10.89 11.32 -1.73
CA ALA A 4 9.83 10.76 -0.89
C ALA A 4 10.27 10.48 0.55
N ARG A 5 11.47 9.92 0.74
CA ARG A 5 12.04 9.74 2.08
C ARG A 5 12.23 11.08 2.80
N CYS A 6 12.73 12.10 2.09
CA CYS A 6 12.88 13.44 2.65
C CYS A 6 11.53 14.01 3.10
N VAL A 7 10.50 13.95 2.25
CA VAL A 7 9.14 14.41 2.60
C VAL A 7 8.61 13.69 3.84
N LEU A 8 8.72 12.36 3.90
CA LEU A 8 8.26 11.58 5.06
C LEU A 8 9.06 11.90 6.34
N LEU A 9 10.37 12.09 6.24
CA LEU A 9 11.23 12.43 7.40
C LEU A 9 10.94 13.83 7.93
N VAL A 10 10.86 14.83 7.04
CA VAL A 10 10.52 16.21 7.41
C VAL A 10 9.15 16.24 8.07
N GLN A 11 8.17 15.56 7.47
CA GLN A 11 6.83 15.45 8.03
C GLN A 11 6.85 14.79 9.41
N ALA A 12 7.55 13.66 9.56
CA ALA A 12 7.65 12.98 10.84
C ALA A 12 8.30 13.86 11.92
N LEU A 13 9.34 14.62 11.57
CA LEU A 13 9.99 15.55 12.48
C LEU A 13 9.01 16.62 12.98
N VAL A 14 8.28 17.27 12.06
CA VAL A 14 7.26 18.25 12.43
C VAL A 14 6.21 17.64 13.36
N MET A 15 5.74 16.43 13.05
CA MET A 15 4.75 15.73 13.86
C MET A 15 5.26 15.37 15.27
N VAL A 16 6.52 14.91 15.40
CA VAL A 16 7.15 14.66 16.70
C VAL A 16 7.28 15.96 17.51
N SER A 17 7.75 17.04 16.88
CA SER A 17 7.90 18.34 17.55
C SER A 17 6.57 18.88 18.07
N PHE A 18 5.52 18.85 17.24
CA PHE A 18 4.18 19.25 17.68
C PHE A 18 3.63 18.33 18.75
N SER A 19 3.79 17.01 18.61
CA SER A 19 3.37 16.05 19.63
C SER A 19 3.98 16.38 21.00
N LEU A 20 5.30 16.64 21.02
CA LEU A 20 6.00 16.94 22.26
C LEU A 20 5.54 18.29 22.84
N ALA A 21 5.30 19.28 21.99
CA ALA A 21 4.74 20.57 22.39
C ALA A 21 3.36 20.41 23.06
N TYR A 22 2.45 19.61 22.49
CA TYR A 22 1.14 19.33 23.08
C TYR A 22 1.20 18.54 24.39
N TRP A 23 2.23 17.71 24.60
CA TRP A 23 2.42 17.01 25.87
C TRP A 23 2.97 17.92 26.97
N LEU A 24 4.02 18.67 26.66
CA LEU A 24 4.74 19.50 27.64
C LEU A 24 4.00 20.81 27.94
N ARG A 25 3.37 21.43 26.92
CA ARG A 25 2.73 22.74 27.00
C ARG A 25 1.30 22.74 26.44
N PRO A 26 0.38 21.91 26.96
CA PRO A 26 -0.97 21.76 26.40
C PRO A 26 -1.80 23.06 26.43
N TYR A 27 -1.68 23.87 27.49
CA TYR A 27 -2.43 25.12 27.63
C TYR A 27 -2.01 26.18 26.62
N GLU A 28 -0.70 26.38 26.45
CA GLU A 28 -0.15 27.34 25.49
C GLU A 28 -0.57 26.94 24.07
N MET A 29 -0.46 25.66 23.73
CA MET A 29 -0.83 25.15 22.42
C MET A 29 -2.34 25.20 22.17
N ALA A 30 -3.18 24.98 23.19
CA ALA A 30 -4.63 25.15 23.07
C ALA A 30 -4.99 26.63 22.85
N ASN A 31 -4.36 27.53 23.60
CA ASN A 31 -4.60 28.97 23.47
C ASN A 31 -4.18 29.53 22.09
N LEU A 32 -3.10 28.98 21.48
CA LEU A 32 -2.73 29.31 20.10
C LEU A 32 -3.82 28.95 19.07
N ASN A 33 -4.67 27.97 19.39
CA ASN A 33 -5.83 27.58 18.58
C ASN A 33 -7.13 28.24 19.04
N GLY A 34 -7.06 29.27 19.91
CA GLY A 34 -8.22 29.93 20.48
C GLY A 34 -9.02 29.08 21.47
N MET A 35 -8.47 27.96 21.94
CA MET A 35 -9.14 27.05 22.87
C MET A 35 -8.74 27.33 24.33
N LEU A 36 -9.75 27.35 25.21
CA LEU A 36 -9.56 27.45 26.65
C LEU A 36 -9.84 26.10 27.31
N LEU A 37 -8.81 25.49 27.91
CA LEU A 37 -8.92 24.22 28.62
C LEU A 37 -9.43 24.46 30.05
N MET A 38 -10.72 24.18 30.30
CA MET A 38 -11.35 24.46 31.59
C MET A 38 -11.10 23.37 32.63
N GLU A 39 -11.00 22.11 32.22
CA GLU A 39 -10.87 20.98 33.14
C GLU A 39 -9.60 20.17 32.88
N GLY A 40 -9.12 19.46 33.93
CA GLY A 40 -8.02 18.52 33.81
C GLY A 40 -8.30 17.39 32.79
N ALA A 41 -9.57 17.02 32.62
CA ALA A 41 -10.00 16.09 31.58
C ALA A 41 -9.74 16.65 30.18
N SER A 42 -10.03 17.93 29.92
CA SER A 42 -9.75 18.60 28.65
C SER A 42 -8.26 18.58 28.31
N VAL A 43 -7.40 18.80 29.30
CA VAL A 43 -5.94 18.72 29.15
C VAL A 43 -5.50 17.30 28.78
N SER A 44 -6.07 16.29 29.43
CA SER A 44 -5.81 14.89 29.11
C SER A 44 -6.22 14.55 27.67
N HIS A 45 -7.43 14.94 27.25
CA HIS A 45 -7.88 14.78 25.87
C HIS A 45 -6.96 15.47 24.87
N MET A 46 -6.50 16.68 25.19
CA MET A 46 -5.55 17.42 24.36
C MET A 46 -4.27 16.61 24.14
N ARG A 47 -3.69 16.04 25.21
CA ARG A 47 -2.47 15.23 25.14
C ARG A 47 -2.66 13.92 24.37
N VAL A 48 -3.83 13.31 24.47
CA VAL A 48 -4.14 12.06 23.75
C VAL A 48 -4.31 12.33 22.25
N TYR A 49 -5.16 13.30 21.87
CA TYR A 49 -5.53 13.51 20.47
C TYR A 49 -4.56 14.41 19.71
N TYR A 50 -3.99 15.44 20.32
CA TYR A 50 -3.03 16.32 19.64
C TYR A 50 -1.58 15.90 19.87
N GLY A 51 -1.30 15.23 20.99
CA GLY A 51 0.00 14.63 21.28
C GLY A 51 0.10 13.20 20.76
N GLY A 52 -0.58 12.27 21.43
CA GLY A 52 -0.43 10.82 21.21
C GLY A 52 -0.75 10.37 19.78
N LEU A 53 -1.86 10.81 19.20
CA LEU A 53 -2.22 10.48 17.82
C LEU A 53 -1.17 11.01 16.83
N GLN A 54 -0.72 12.24 17.03
CA GLN A 54 0.30 12.88 16.21
C GLN A 54 1.64 12.12 16.30
N LEU A 55 2.02 11.67 17.50
CA LEU A 55 3.19 10.82 17.73
C LEU A 55 3.07 9.48 17.02
N GLY A 56 1.92 8.81 17.14
CA GLY A 56 1.68 7.51 16.52
C GLY A 56 1.83 7.57 15.00
N LEU A 57 1.25 8.59 14.37
CA LEU A 57 1.41 8.84 12.94
C LEU A 57 2.88 9.14 12.59
N ALA A 58 3.57 9.96 13.39
CA ALA A 58 4.99 10.26 13.15
C ALA A 58 5.87 9.00 13.17
N LEU A 59 5.65 8.13 14.16
CA LEU A 59 6.35 6.85 14.29
C LEU A 59 6.07 5.93 13.09
N PHE A 60 4.81 5.91 12.61
CA PHE A 60 4.46 5.18 11.39
C PHE A 60 5.21 5.72 10.16
N LEU A 61 5.29 7.04 9.99
CA LEU A 61 6.05 7.65 8.89
C LEU A 61 7.56 7.32 8.99
N LEU A 62 8.15 7.41 10.18
CA LEU A 62 9.54 7.03 10.43
C LEU A 62 9.80 5.56 10.09
N TRP A 63 8.89 4.67 10.51
CA TRP A 63 8.96 3.25 10.17
C TRP A 63 8.86 3.00 8.66
N ALA A 64 7.95 3.72 7.97
CA ALA A 64 7.77 3.60 6.53
C ALA A 64 8.98 4.09 5.72
N THR A 65 9.81 5.00 6.28
CA THR A 65 11.01 5.47 5.56
C THR A 65 12.09 4.40 5.38
N ARG A 66 12.06 3.33 6.19
CA ARG A 66 13.08 2.26 6.18
C ARG A 66 13.06 1.40 4.92
N ALA A 67 11.91 1.25 4.27
CA ALA A 67 11.75 0.36 3.11
C ALA A 67 10.98 1.09 1.99
N PRO A 68 11.48 1.09 0.74
CA PRO A 68 10.83 1.80 -0.36
C PRO A 68 9.41 1.28 -0.65
N GLU A 69 9.13 0.02 -0.36
CA GLU A 69 7.81 -0.61 -0.53
C GLU A 69 6.77 0.00 0.43
N ARG A 70 7.21 0.43 1.62
CA ARG A 70 6.35 1.04 2.65
C ARG A 70 6.14 2.54 2.44
N ALA A 71 7.05 3.20 1.71
CA ALA A 71 6.97 4.64 1.49
C ALA A 71 5.73 5.03 0.66
N ARG A 72 5.36 4.23 -0.34
CA ARG A 72 4.18 4.50 -1.18
C ARG A 72 2.86 4.53 -0.40
N PRO A 73 2.48 3.50 0.38
CA PRO A 73 1.25 3.56 1.17
C PRO A 73 1.31 4.64 2.25
N ALA A 74 2.49 4.92 2.84
CA ALA A 74 2.63 6.01 3.81
C ALA A 74 2.39 7.40 3.22
N LEU A 75 2.85 7.65 1.98
CA LEU A 75 2.55 8.90 1.27
C LEU A 75 1.07 9.06 0.96
N VAL A 76 0.39 7.98 0.55
CA VAL A 76 -1.06 8.01 0.32
C VAL A 76 -1.81 8.30 1.61
N MET A 77 -1.46 7.60 2.70
CA MET A 77 -2.04 7.88 4.01
C MET A 77 -1.83 9.34 4.41
N LEU A 78 -0.59 9.84 4.33
CA LEU A 78 -0.27 11.23 4.65
C LEU A 78 -1.09 12.23 3.82
N MET A 79 -1.19 11.99 2.51
CA MET A 79 -1.98 12.82 1.60
C MET A 79 -3.46 12.84 1.99
N ILE A 80 -4.05 11.66 2.25
CA ILE A 80 -5.46 11.54 2.66
C ILE A 80 -5.68 12.24 3.99
N THR A 81 -4.83 12.00 4.99
CA THR A 81 -4.96 12.62 6.32
C THR A 81 -4.88 14.14 6.23
N MET A 82 -3.88 14.69 5.54
CA MET A 82 -3.75 16.16 5.41
C MET A 82 -4.91 16.77 4.64
N THR A 83 -5.36 16.13 3.57
CA THR A 83 -6.52 16.60 2.79
C THR A 83 -7.80 16.54 3.62
N ALA A 84 -8.03 15.47 4.38
CA ALA A 84 -9.18 15.36 5.27
C ALA A 84 -9.18 16.45 6.36
N LEU A 85 -8.00 16.78 6.92
CA LEU A 85 -7.88 17.87 7.89
C LEU A 85 -8.11 19.25 7.29
N VAL A 86 -7.72 19.47 6.03
CA VAL A 86 -8.03 20.70 5.28
C VAL A 86 -9.54 20.78 5.05
N LEU A 87 -10.15 19.72 4.51
CA LEU A 87 -11.59 19.68 4.25
C LEU A 87 -12.41 19.86 5.52
N GLY A 88 -12.05 19.18 6.61
CA GLY A 88 -12.69 19.36 7.91
C GLY A 88 -12.63 20.81 8.38
N ARG A 89 -11.50 21.49 8.19
CA ARG A 89 -11.36 22.91 8.54
C ARG A 89 -12.20 23.82 7.65
N LEU A 90 -12.31 23.53 6.36
CA LEU A 90 -13.15 24.30 5.43
C LEU A 90 -14.64 24.10 5.72
N VAL A 91 -15.06 22.89 6.09
CA VAL A 91 -16.44 22.62 6.51
C VAL A 91 -16.76 23.34 7.82
N SER A 92 -15.88 23.28 8.82
CA SER A 92 -16.06 24.05 10.07
C SER A 92 -16.15 25.55 9.79
N LEU A 93 -15.26 26.10 8.96
CA LEU A 93 -15.30 27.50 8.56
C LEU A 93 -16.64 27.91 7.94
N TRP A 94 -17.19 27.04 7.08
CA TRP A 94 -18.47 27.28 6.44
C TRP A 94 -19.64 27.26 7.43
N LEU A 95 -19.59 26.37 8.43
CA LEU A 95 -20.61 26.27 9.47
C LEU A 95 -20.53 27.41 10.50
N ASP A 96 -19.30 27.85 10.84
CA ASP A 96 -19.04 28.79 11.93
C ASP A 96 -19.08 30.28 11.49
N GLY A 97 -19.43 30.56 10.23
CA GLY A 97 -19.59 31.94 9.73
C GLY A 97 -18.30 32.67 9.37
N GLY A 98 -17.15 31.99 9.43
CA GLY A 98 -15.93 32.39 8.72
C GLY A 98 -14.99 33.34 9.47
N GLU A 99 -14.12 32.79 10.32
CA GLU A 99 -12.90 33.47 10.76
C GLU A 99 -11.68 32.55 10.67
N LEU A 100 -10.66 32.99 9.92
CA LEU A 100 -9.34 32.37 9.84
C LEU A 100 -8.32 33.44 10.20
N VAL A 101 -7.80 33.38 11.43
CA VAL A 101 -6.82 34.37 11.89
C VAL A 101 -5.61 33.68 12.49
N GLY A 102 -4.43 34.24 12.23
CA GLY A 102 -3.17 33.83 12.86
C GLY A 102 -2.79 32.36 12.62
N PHE A 103 -2.72 31.59 13.71
CA PHE A 103 -2.24 30.21 13.71
C PHE A 103 -3.08 29.29 12.81
N ASP A 104 -4.37 29.55 12.68
CA ASP A 104 -5.27 28.71 11.89
C ASP A 104 -5.04 28.81 10.39
N LEU A 105 -4.78 30.02 9.90
CA LEU A 105 -4.40 30.23 8.51
C LEU A 105 -3.04 29.59 8.22
N ALA A 106 -2.06 29.79 9.11
CA ALA A 106 -0.73 29.19 8.96
C ALA A 106 -0.79 27.65 8.96
N SER A 107 -1.57 27.07 9.87
CA SER A 107 -1.82 25.62 9.98
C SER A 107 -2.51 25.08 8.72
N LEU A 108 -3.49 25.81 8.17
CA LEU A 108 -4.18 25.43 6.93
C LEU A 108 -3.22 25.42 5.74
N VAL A 109 -2.44 26.48 5.56
CA VAL A 109 -1.42 26.58 4.50
C VAL A 109 -0.42 25.43 4.61
N TYR A 110 0.08 25.17 5.82
CA TYR A 110 0.98 24.05 6.06
C TYR A 110 0.37 22.71 5.65
N ARG A 111 -0.89 22.42 6.03
CA ARG A 111 -1.56 21.17 5.68
C ARG A 111 -1.74 21.01 4.16
N VAL A 112 -2.09 22.10 3.46
CA VAL A 112 -2.19 22.10 1.99
C VAL A 112 -0.83 21.81 1.36
N LEU A 113 0.23 22.46 1.82
CA LEU A 113 1.59 22.22 1.33
C LEU A 113 2.05 20.79 1.62
N ALA A 114 1.77 20.25 2.82
CA ALA A 114 2.10 18.88 3.18
C ALA A 114 1.37 17.86 2.30
N ALA A 115 0.07 18.08 2.02
CA ALA A 115 -0.70 17.24 1.10
C ALA A 115 -0.15 17.30 -0.32
N ALA A 116 0.18 18.50 -0.81
CA ALA A 116 0.75 18.71 -2.15
C ALA A 116 2.12 18.04 -2.30
N LEU A 117 3.00 18.19 -1.30
CA LEU A 117 4.32 17.54 -1.29
C LEU A 117 4.20 16.02 -1.23
N ALA A 118 3.27 15.49 -0.44
CA ALA A 118 3.00 14.05 -0.38
C ALA A 118 2.50 13.52 -1.73
N GLY A 119 1.58 14.23 -2.39
CA GLY A 119 1.07 13.91 -3.72
C GLY A 119 2.17 13.96 -4.79
N ALA A 120 2.98 15.02 -4.80
CA ALA A 120 4.12 15.15 -5.71
C ALA A 120 5.14 14.01 -5.51
N ALA A 121 5.45 13.68 -4.25
CA ALA A 121 6.35 12.57 -3.93
C ALA A 121 5.78 11.20 -4.34
N TRP A 122 4.47 11.02 -4.25
CA TRP A 122 3.80 9.81 -4.70
C TRP A 122 3.83 9.67 -6.21
N LEU A 123 3.54 10.75 -6.96
CA LEU A 123 3.63 10.78 -8.42
C LEU A 123 5.06 10.48 -8.89
N ALA A 124 6.06 11.08 -8.27
CA ALA A 124 7.47 10.83 -8.58
C ALA A 124 7.96 9.40 -8.30
N ILE A 125 7.22 8.60 -7.51
CA ILE A 125 7.50 7.17 -7.32
C ILE A 125 6.70 6.30 -8.30
N ARG A 126 5.51 6.76 -8.72
CA ARG A 126 4.62 6.02 -9.63
C ARG A 126 5.21 5.84 -11.04
N GLU A 127 6.10 6.73 -11.47
CA GLU A 127 6.77 6.69 -12.77
C GLU A 127 7.88 5.64 -12.90
N ARG A 128 7.92 4.60 -12.06
CA ARG A 128 8.68 3.39 -12.38
C ARG A 128 7.72 2.36 -12.97
N PRO A 129 7.54 2.30 -14.31
CA PRO A 129 6.96 1.12 -14.92
C PRO A 129 7.77 -0.07 -14.40
N GLU A 130 7.08 -1.10 -13.91
CA GLU A 130 7.75 -2.39 -13.80
C GLU A 130 8.37 -2.67 -15.18
N PRO A 131 9.68 -2.97 -15.28
CA PRO A 131 10.23 -3.43 -16.54
C PRO A 131 9.32 -4.58 -16.96
N ALA A 132 8.65 -4.41 -18.10
CA ALA A 132 7.70 -5.39 -18.62
C ALA A 132 8.36 -6.75 -18.46
N SER A 133 7.77 -7.63 -17.64
CA SER A 133 8.33 -8.94 -17.35
C SER A 133 8.83 -9.49 -18.66
N GLU A 134 10.15 -9.62 -18.81
CA GLU A 134 10.77 -10.03 -20.05
C GLU A 134 10.05 -11.31 -20.44
N ARG A 135 9.19 -11.22 -21.47
CA ARG A 135 8.45 -12.38 -21.94
C ARG A 135 9.55 -13.27 -22.46
N ILE A 136 9.94 -14.25 -21.65
CA ILE A 136 10.88 -15.28 -22.05
C ILE A 136 10.22 -15.90 -23.27
N GLU A 137 10.73 -15.55 -24.45
CA GLU A 137 10.28 -16.19 -25.68
C GLU A 137 10.55 -17.69 -25.46
N PRO A 138 9.53 -18.56 -25.61
CA PRO A 138 9.78 -19.98 -25.56
C PRO A 138 10.90 -20.27 -26.55
N PRO A 139 11.90 -21.09 -26.20
CA PRO A 139 13.07 -21.32 -27.03
C PRO A 139 12.63 -21.79 -28.43
N THR A 140 12.58 -20.86 -29.38
CA THR A 140 12.22 -21.09 -30.78
C THR A 140 13.41 -21.56 -31.59
N ARG A 141 14.56 -21.78 -30.93
CA ARG A 141 15.68 -22.51 -31.53
C ARG A 141 15.26 -23.96 -31.71
N GLN A 142 14.62 -24.27 -32.84
CA GLN A 142 14.77 -25.57 -33.45
C GLN A 142 16.28 -25.82 -33.52
N LEU A 143 16.75 -26.85 -32.81
CA LEU A 143 18.08 -27.39 -33.02
C LEU A 143 18.21 -27.62 -34.52
N ALA A 144 19.16 -26.93 -35.15
CA ALA A 144 19.27 -26.89 -36.59
C ALA A 144 19.37 -28.32 -37.15
N GLY A 145 18.37 -28.70 -37.95
CA GLY A 145 18.51 -29.75 -38.97
C GLY A 145 18.10 -31.18 -38.61
N GLU A 146 17.55 -31.47 -37.44
CA GLU A 146 17.12 -32.85 -37.13
C GLU A 146 15.61 -33.04 -37.37
N PRO A 147 15.18 -33.93 -38.27
CA PRO A 147 13.77 -34.24 -38.43
C PRO A 147 13.19 -34.74 -37.11
N PRO A 148 11.94 -34.38 -36.77
CA PRO A 148 11.32 -34.76 -35.50
C PRO A 148 11.37 -36.28 -35.36
N GLN A 149 12.11 -36.77 -34.36
CA GLN A 149 12.16 -38.19 -34.08
C GLN A 149 10.73 -38.64 -33.73
N PRO A 150 10.22 -39.72 -34.36
CA PRO A 150 8.91 -40.25 -33.99
C PRO A 150 8.96 -40.62 -32.50
N PHE A 151 7.90 -40.26 -31.78
CA PHE A 151 7.75 -40.59 -30.37
C PHE A 151 8.05 -42.08 -30.18
N LYS A 152 9.17 -42.39 -29.53
CA LYS A 152 9.45 -43.74 -29.05
C LYS A 152 8.82 -43.82 -27.66
N ARG A 153 7.70 -44.54 -27.57
CA ARG A 153 7.20 -45.04 -26.29
C ARG A 153 8.36 -45.82 -25.69
N GLY A 154 8.89 -45.36 -24.56
CA GLY A 154 10.08 -45.96 -23.95
C GLY A 154 9.92 -47.48 -23.82
N ASP A 155 11.04 -48.20 -23.89
CA ASP A 155 11.11 -49.66 -23.74
C ASP A 155 10.61 -50.06 -22.35
N ALA A 156 9.28 -50.08 -22.19
CA ALA A 156 8.65 -50.82 -21.14
C ALA A 156 8.95 -52.29 -21.41
N PRO A 157 9.38 -53.08 -20.41
CA PRO A 157 9.55 -54.51 -20.56
C PRO A 157 8.29 -55.09 -21.21
N GLU A 158 8.47 -55.89 -22.27
CA GLU A 158 7.36 -56.57 -22.94
C GLU A 158 6.48 -57.27 -21.89
N PRO A 159 5.16 -57.04 -21.88
CA PRO A 159 4.27 -57.81 -21.03
C PRO A 159 4.45 -59.29 -21.37
N PRO A 160 4.57 -60.19 -20.38
CA PRO A 160 4.74 -61.61 -20.65
C PRO A 160 3.59 -62.10 -21.53
N GLU A 161 3.94 -62.86 -22.57
CA GLU A 161 3.01 -63.46 -23.54
C GLU A 161 1.81 -64.06 -22.80
N PRO A 162 0.57 -63.67 -23.14
CA PRO A 162 -0.59 -64.31 -22.55
C PRO A 162 -0.66 -65.74 -23.05
N ALA A 163 -0.36 -66.69 -22.16
CA ALA A 163 -0.59 -68.11 -22.35
C ALA A 163 -2.01 -68.33 -22.91
N ASP A 164 -2.12 -69.14 -23.96
CA ASP A 164 -3.34 -69.56 -24.65
C ASP A 164 -4.52 -69.66 -23.67
N ARG A 165 -5.32 -68.61 -23.61
CA ARG A 165 -6.62 -68.60 -22.96
C ARG A 165 -7.62 -68.31 -24.06
N ASP A 166 -8.43 -69.33 -24.35
CA ASP A 166 -9.57 -69.34 -25.24
C ASP A 166 -10.12 -67.93 -25.44
N VAL A 167 -9.82 -67.34 -26.60
CA VAL A 167 -10.37 -66.05 -27.00
C VAL A 167 -11.87 -66.27 -27.15
N PRO A 168 -12.73 -65.66 -26.30
CA PRO A 168 -14.17 -65.83 -26.47
C PRO A 168 -14.55 -65.19 -27.80
N GLN A 169 -15.10 -65.99 -28.72
CA GLN A 169 -15.55 -65.44 -30.00
C GLN A 169 -16.62 -64.37 -29.73
N PRO A 170 -16.55 -63.20 -30.40
CA PRO A 170 -17.55 -62.17 -30.21
C PRO A 170 -18.91 -62.65 -30.69
N PHE A 171 -19.91 -62.57 -29.81
CA PHE A 171 -21.30 -62.93 -30.08
C PHE A 171 -21.80 -62.19 -31.33
N ARG A 172 -22.27 -62.92 -32.35
CA ARG A 172 -22.82 -62.32 -33.57
C ARG A 172 -24.33 -62.12 -33.40
N ARG A 173 -24.81 -60.96 -33.82
CA ARG A 173 -26.23 -60.62 -33.82
C ARG A 173 -26.97 -61.55 -34.78
N GLY A 174 -27.62 -62.58 -34.26
CA GLY A 174 -28.30 -63.62 -35.03
C GLY A 174 -28.14 -65.03 -34.48
N ASP A 175 -27.28 -65.24 -33.48
CA ASP A 175 -27.18 -66.54 -32.81
C ASP A 175 -28.47 -66.84 -32.04
N PRO A 176 -29.09 -68.02 -32.21
CA PRO A 176 -30.29 -68.38 -31.47
C PRO A 176 -29.92 -68.48 -29.99
N GLY A 177 -30.59 -67.68 -29.15
CA GLY A 177 -30.46 -67.77 -27.71
C GLY A 177 -30.91 -69.13 -27.19
N PRO A 178 -30.46 -69.52 -25.97
CA PRO A 178 -30.70 -70.84 -25.39
C PRO A 178 -32.18 -71.17 -25.21
#